data_AF-A0A7S0XIZ2-F1
#
_entry.id   AF-A0A7S0XIZ2-F1
#
_cell.length_a   1.000
_cell.length_b   1.000
_cell.length_c   1.000
_cell.angle_alpha   90.00
_cell.angle_beta   90.00
_cell.angle_gamma   90.00
#
_symmetry.space_group_name_H-M   'P 1'
#
loop_
_entity.id
_entity.type
_entity.pdbx_description
1 polymer ?
#
loop_
_entity_poly.entity_id
_entity_poly.type
_entity_poly.pdbx_seq_one_letter_code
_entity_poly.pdbx_strand_id
1 'polypeptide(L)'
;RILALKRIGRGRAPPFVVFGPPGTGKTHTLVEAVQQIYHLHPKDRVLACAPSNTAGDVIGERLLDMLPEHCRLLRYNSPSRSVTDATLTRKTNYDHSMESFESVPLGRLLEQRIVVMTCN
;
A
#
# COMPACT_ATOMS: atom_id res chain seq x y z
N ARG A 1 -10.66 -13.38 3.16
CA ARG A 1 -9.92 -12.16 2.74
C ARG A 1 -8.44 -12.47 2.86
N ILE A 2 -7.79 -12.72 1.73
CA ILE A 2 -6.35 -13.02 1.64
C ILE A 2 -5.62 -11.68 1.49
N LEU A 3 -4.52 -11.50 2.22
CA LEU A 3 -3.61 -10.38 2.02
C LEU A 3 -2.22 -10.91 1.69
N ALA A 4 -1.58 -10.31 0.69
CA ALA A 4 -0.26 -10.70 0.22
C ALA A 4 0.74 -9.56 0.42
N LEU A 5 1.92 -9.91 0.91
CA LEU A 5 3.04 -8.99 1.12
C LEU A 5 4.27 -9.52 0.37
N LYS A 6 4.85 -8.68 -0.48
CA LYS A 6 6.10 -8.98 -1.17
C LYS A 6 7.17 -7.96 -0.81
N ARG A 7 8.24 -8.44 -0.17
CA ARG A 7 9.49 -7.70 0.05
C ARG A 7 10.37 -7.83 -1.20
N ILE A 8 10.84 -6.70 -1.73
CA ILE A 8 11.69 -6.64 -2.91
C ILE A 8 13.05 -6.09 -2.47
N GLY A 9 14.08 -6.94 -2.44
CA GLY A 9 15.39 -6.65 -1.83
C GLY A 9 16.47 -7.70 -2.14
N ARG A 10 17.68 -7.54 -1.56
CA ARG A 10 18.79 -8.52 -1.69
C ARG A 10 18.43 -9.81 -0.93
N GLY A 11 17.71 -10.71 -1.59
CA GLY A 11 17.30 -12.02 -1.10
C GLY A 11 15.94 -12.40 -1.65
N ARG A 12 15.84 -13.57 -2.30
CA ARG A 12 14.56 -14.14 -2.75
C ARG A 12 13.80 -14.71 -1.55
N ALA A 13 13.21 -13.84 -0.72
CA ALA A 13 12.23 -14.29 0.26
C ALA A 13 10.93 -14.66 -0.48
N PRO A 14 10.33 -15.83 -0.21
CA PRO A 14 9.03 -16.16 -0.77
C PRO A 14 7.98 -15.14 -0.30
N PRO A 15 6.91 -14.91 -1.07
CA PRO A 15 5.82 -14.03 -0.67
C PRO A 15 5.17 -14.54 0.63
N PHE A 16 4.80 -13.61 1.51
CA PHE A 16 4.07 -13.94 2.73
C PHE A 16 2.58 -13.79 2.47
N VAL A 17 1.80 -14.79 2.90
CA VAL A 17 0.35 -14.77 2.79
C VAL A 17 -0.25 -14.94 4.18
N VAL A 18 -1.10 -14.00 4.57
CA VAL A 18 -1.77 -14.01 5.87
C VAL A 18 -3.22 -14.44 5.68
N PHE A 19 -3.56 -15.60 6.26
CA PHE A 19 -4.92 -16.18 6.25
C PHE A 19 -5.53 -16.18 7.65
N GLY A 20 -6.85 -16.15 7.74
CA GLY A 20 -7.57 -16.27 9.02
C GLY A 20 -9.03 -15.77 8.97
N PRO A 21 -9.90 -16.22 9.90
CA PRO A 21 -11.28 -15.77 10.06
C PRO A 21 -11.43 -14.24 10.19
N PRO A 22 -12.62 -13.64 9.93
CA PRO A 22 -12.86 -12.23 10.23
C PRO A 22 -12.48 -11.87 11.68
N GLY A 23 -11.93 -10.68 11.91
CA GLY A 23 -11.55 -10.22 13.26
C GLY A 23 -10.17 -10.65 13.77
N THR A 24 -9.44 -11.55 13.10
CA THR A 24 -8.14 -12.08 13.60
C THR A 24 -6.91 -11.19 13.35
N GLY A 25 -7.07 -9.87 13.32
CA GLY A 25 -5.93 -8.95 13.27
C GLY A 25 -5.10 -8.92 11.97
N LYS A 26 -5.46 -9.65 10.91
CA LYS A 26 -4.67 -9.74 9.64
C LYS A 26 -4.20 -8.39 9.10
N THR A 27 -5.06 -7.39 9.10
CA THR A 27 -4.71 -6.04 8.63
C THR A 27 -3.67 -5.38 9.55
N HIS A 28 -3.82 -5.51 10.88
CA HIS A 28 -2.80 -5.04 11.83
C HIS A 28 -1.48 -5.77 11.63
N THR A 29 -1.50 -7.09 11.51
CA THR A 29 -0.30 -7.90 11.29
C THR A 29 0.44 -7.49 10.02
N LEU A 30 -0.29 -7.22 8.92
CA LEU A 30 0.32 -6.77 7.68
C LEU A 30 0.93 -5.37 7.83
N VAL A 31 0.21 -4.42 8.43
CA VAL A 31 0.70 -3.05 8.65
C VAL A 31 1.97 -3.06 9.51
N GLU A 32 1.97 -3.83 10.60
CA GLU A 32 3.13 -4.02 11.47
C GLU A 32 4.31 -4.62 10.71
N ALA A 33 4.09 -5.67 9.91
CA ALA A 33 5.14 -6.30 9.11
C ALA A 33 5.76 -5.32 8.09
N VAL A 34 4.94 -4.49 7.44
CA VAL A 34 5.43 -3.43 6.54
C VAL A 34 6.27 -2.40 7.33
N GLN A 35 5.82 -2.00 8.52
CA GLN A 35 6.55 -1.09 9.40
C GLN A 35 7.92 -1.69 9.81
N GLN A 36 7.96 -2.97 10.16
CA GLN A 36 9.20 -3.66 10.50
C GLN A 36 10.17 -3.70 9.32
N ILE A 37 9.70 -4.03 8.10
CA ILE A 37 10.53 -3.99 6.89
C ILE A 37 11.06 -2.58 6.65
N TYR A 38 10.23 -1.55 6.85
CA TYR A 38 10.64 -0.15 6.70
C TYR A 38 11.78 0.23 7.67
N HIS A 39 11.78 -0.25 8.90
CA HIS A 39 12.83 0.09 9.87
C HIS A 39 14.08 -0.79 9.75
N LEU A 40 13.89 -2.11 9.59
CA LEU A 40 14.98 -3.09 9.62
C LEU A 40 15.69 -3.25 8.27
N HIS A 41 15.02 -2.92 7.17
CA HIS A 41 15.55 -3.08 5.82
C HIS A 41 15.45 -1.79 4.99
N PRO A 42 16.30 -0.78 5.24
CA PRO A 42 16.32 0.52 4.55
C PRO A 42 16.29 0.48 3.01
N LYS A 43 16.88 -0.57 2.44
CA LYS A 43 17.05 -0.73 0.98
C LYS A 43 15.90 -1.48 0.31
N ASP A 44 15.02 -2.09 1.09
CA ASP A 44 13.95 -2.92 0.55
C ASP A 44 12.71 -2.09 0.26
N ARG A 45 11.97 -2.54 -0.74
CA ARG A 45 10.68 -1.99 -1.13
C ARG A 45 9.57 -2.99 -0.83
N VAL A 46 8.38 -2.46 -0.61
CA VAL A 46 7.22 -3.25 -0.23
C VAL A 46 6.08 -3.01 -1.22
N LEU A 47 5.53 -4.11 -1.72
CA LEU A 47 4.28 -4.11 -2.46
C LEU A 47 3.21 -4.84 -1.62
N ALA A 48 2.18 -4.10 -1.21
CA ALA A 48 1.03 -4.61 -0.48
C ALA A 48 -0.20 -4.64 -1.40
N CYS A 49 -0.78 -5.82 -1.55
CA CYS A 49 -1.93 -6.04 -2.42
C CYS A 49 -3.17 -6.34 -1.58
N ALA A 50 -4.23 -5.56 -1.78
CA ALA A 50 -5.51 -5.73 -1.12
C ALA A 50 -6.58 -6.23 -2.10
N PRO A 51 -7.54 -7.05 -1.64
CA PRO A 51 -8.61 -7.60 -2.47
C PRO A 51 -9.75 -6.60 -2.76
N SER A 52 -9.73 -5.40 -2.18
CA SER A 52 -10.71 -4.35 -2.46
C SER A 52 -10.11 -2.97 -2.24
N ASN A 53 -10.75 -1.93 -2.79
CA ASN A 53 -10.32 -0.54 -2.59
C ASN A 53 -10.33 -0.17 -1.11
N THR A 54 -11.45 -0.40 -0.42
CA THR A 54 -11.60 -0.14 1.02
C THR A 54 -10.54 -0.85 1.85
N ALA A 55 -10.18 -2.10 1.52
CA ALA A 55 -9.13 -2.81 2.25
C ALA A 55 -7.75 -2.19 2.02
N GLY A 56 -7.46 -1.73 0.80
CA GLY A 56 -6.22 -1.01 0.48
C GLY A 56 -6.15 0.35 1.17
N ASP A 57 -7.28 1.04 1.30
CA ASP A 57 -7.39 2.33 1.96
C ASP A 57 -7.08 2.21 3.45
N VAL A 58 -7.72 1.24 4.14
CA VAL A 58 -7.44 0.96 5.56
C VAL A 58 -5.96 0.61 5.79
N ILE A 59 -5.31 -0.11 4.87
CA ILE A 59 -3.87 -0.40 4.97
C ILE A 59 -3.07 0.89 4.79
N GLY A 60 -3.41 1.70 3.79
CA GLY A 60 -2.74 2.98 3.51
C GLY A 60 -2.83 3.95 4.68
N GLU A 61 -4.02 4.17 5.22
CA GLU A 61 -4.27 5.06 6.38
C GLU A 61 -3.45 4.64 7.59
N ARG A 62 -3.52 3.37 7.98
CA ARG A 62 -2.77 2.86 9.13
C ARG A 62 -1.26 2.98 8.95
N LEU A 63 -0.77 2.82 7.72
CA LEU A 63 0.66 3.03 7.43
C LEU A 63 1.04 4.50 7.48
N LEU A 64 0.16 5.41 7.05
CA LEU A 64 0.40 6.85 7.17
C LEU A 64 0.43 7.30 8.64
N ASP A 65 -0.38 6.70 9.51
CA ASP A 65 -0.38 7.01 10.95
C ASP A 65 0.88 6.50 11.66
N MET A 66 1.43 5.36 11.21
CA MET A 66 2.52 4.65 11.89
C MET A 66 3.92 4.97 11.34
N LEU A 67 4.01 5.58 10.15
CA LEU A 67 5.27 5.87 9.48
C LEU A 67 5.56 7.38 9.46
N PRO A 68 6.84 7.78 9.38
CA PRO A 68 7.18 9.20 9.28
C PRO A 68 6.56 9.86 8.04
N GLU A 69 6.24 11.16 8.15
CA GLU A 69 5.61 11.91 7.05
C GLU A 69 6.44 11.90 5.76
N HIS A 70 7.77 11.88 5.85
CA HIS A 70 8.68 11.80 4.70
C HIS A 70 8.78 10.39 4.08
N CYS A 71 8.07 9.38 4.63
CA CYS A 71 8.05 8.04 4.06
C CYS A 71 7.46 8.05 2.64
N ARG A 72 8.19 7.51 1.68
CA ARG A 72 7.75 7.38 0.28
C ARG A 72 6.76 6.23 0.14
N LEU A 73 5.51 6.51 0.48
CA LEU A 73 4.38 5.62 0.38
C LEU A 73 3.46 6.09 -0.75
N LEU A 74 2.90 5.17 -1.53
CA LEU A 74 1.87 5.46 -2.53
C LEU A 74 0.71 4.48 -2.38
N ARG A 75 -0.50 5.02 -2.21
CA ARG A 75 -1.75 4.27 -2.41
C ARG A 75 -2.17 4.40 -3.88
N TYR A 76 -1.91 3.36 -4.66
CA TYR A 76 -2.22 3.32 -6.09
C TYR A 76 -3.65 2.83 -6.32
N ASN A 77 -4.50 3.70 -6.86
CA ASN A 77 -5.89 3.43 -7.19
C ASN A 77 -6.07 3.25 -8.71
N SER A 78 -7.05 2.44 -9.10
CA SER A 78 -7.43 2.30 -10.51
C SER A 78 -8.04 3.61 -11.03
N PRO A 79 -7.76 4.02 -12.28
CA PRO A 79 -8.48 5.12 -12.93
C PRO A 79 -9.98 4.93 -13.02
N SER A 80 -10.44 3.67 -13.01
CA SER A 80 -11.88 3.35 -13.00
C SER A 80 -12.55 3.52 -11.63
N ARG A 81 -11.80 3.84 -10.57
CA ARG A 81 -12.35 4.01 -9.22
C ARG A 81 -13.07 5.35 -9.13
N SER A 82 -14.34 5.33 -8.74
CA SER A 82 -15.09 6.54 -8.42
C SER A 82 -14.50 7.25 -7.19
N VAL A 83 -14.47 8.57 -7.25
CA VAL A 83 -13.95 9.45 -6.20
C VAL A 83 -15.06 9.68 -5.20
N THR A 84 -15.17 8.79 -4.20
CA THR A 84 -16.28 8.83 -3.23
C THR A 84 -15.85 9.26 -1.83
N ASP A 85 -14.55 9.34 -1.55
CA ASP A 85 -14.04 9.58 -0.18
C ASP A 85 -12.89 10.59 -0.16
N ALA A 86 -13.09 11.70 0.57
CA ALA A 86 -12.17 12.84 0.63
C ALA A 86 -10.95 12.61 1.55
N THR A 87 -10.94 11.53 2.33
CA THR A 87 -9.93 11.23 3.36
C THR A 87 -8.62 10.65 2.81
N LEU A 88 -8.57 10.26 1.53
CA LEU A 88 -7.42 9.56 0.92
C LEU A 88 -6.66 10.41 -0.11
N THR A 89 -6.72 11.73 -0.06
CA THR A 89 -5.97 12.58 -1.01
C THR A 89 -4.47 12.61 -0.74
N ARG A 90 -4.03 12.23 0.47
CA ARG A 90 -2.60 12.21 0.81
C ARG A 90 -1.93 10.96 0.24
N LYS A 91 -0.89 11.17 -0.58
CA LYS A 91 -0.04 10.12 -1.16
C LYS A 91 -0.79 9.07 -2.00
N THR A 92 -1.74 9.52 -2.80
CA THR A 92 -2.38 8.73 -3.87
C THR A 92 -1.93 9.18 -5.26
N ASN A 93 -2.41 8.48 -6.28
CA ASN A 93 -2.34 8.87 -7.69
C ASN A 93 -3.53 9.72 -8.15
N TYR A 94 -4.18 10.46 -7.23
CA TYR A 94 -5.25 11.36 -7.58
C TYR A 94 -4.69 12.61 -8.29
N ASP A 95 -5.28 12.97 -9.43
CA ASP A 95 -5.00 14.19 -10.16
C ASP A 95 -6.14 15.19 -9.92
N HIS A 96 -5.81 16.34 -9.32
CA HIS A 96 -6.78 17.38 -9.01
C HIS A 96 -7.28 18.14 -10.24
N SER A 97 -6.52 18.16 -11.33
CA SER A 97 -6.93 18.82 -12.58
C SER A 97 -7.91 17.96 -13.38
N MET A 98 -7.73 16.64 -13.32
CA MET A 98 -8.57 15.67 -14.02
C MET A 98 -9.70 15.11 -13.13
N GLU A 99 -9.76 15.52 -11.87
CA GLU A 99 -10.68 15.04 -10.84
C GLU A 99 -10.82 13.51 -10.79
N SER A 100 -9.70 12.80 -10.99
CA SER A 100 -9.70 11.36 -11.17
C SER A 100 -8.35 10.74 -10.76
N PHE A 101 -8.33 9.41 -10.63
CA PHE A 101 -7.09 8.68 -10.38
C PHE A 101 -6.37 8.43 -11.70
N GLU A 102 -5.10 8.81 -11.77
CA GLU A 102 -4.34 8.75 -13.02
C GLU A 102 -3.19 7.75 -12.96
N SER A 103 -2.78 7.30 -14.13
CA SER A 103 -1.61 6.41 -14.22
C SER A 103 -0.36 7.12 -13.69
N VAL A 104 0.45 6.40 -12.91
CA VAL A 104 1.71 6.94 -12.38
C VAL A 104 2.86 6.47 -13.26
N PRO A 105 3.69 7.38 -13.80
CA PRO A 105 4.88 6.99 -14.55
C PRO A 105 5.77 6.04 -13.76
N LEU A 106 6.37 5.06 -14.45
CA LEU A 106 7.18 4.02 -13.80
C LEU A 106 8.32 4.61 -12.95
N GLY A 107 8.95 5.70 -13.38
CA GLY A 107 9.99 6.38 -12.60
C GLY A 107 9.50 6.79 -11.21
N ARG A 108 8.36 7.48 -11.13
CA ARG A 108 7.74 7.91 -9.86
C ARG A 108 7.29 6.72 -9.02
N LEU A 109 6.81 5.64 -9.64
CA LEU A 109 6.45 4.41 -8.95
C LEU A 109 7.70 3.73 -8.34
N LEU A 110 8.81 3.72 -9.06
CA LEU A 110 10.09 3.17 -8.60
C LEU A 110 10.77 4.04 -7.53
N GLU A 111 10.40 5.30 -7.36
CA GLU A 111 10.87 6.12 -6.25
C GLU A 111 10.21 5.74 -4.93
N GLN A 112 9.05 5.07 -4.98
CA GLN A 112 8.31 4.68 -3.79
C GLN A 112 9.01 3.55 -3.05
N ARG A 113 8.95 3.63 -1.72
CA ARG A 113 9.42 2.59 -0.82
C ARG A 113 8.31 1.61 -0.50
N ILE A 114 7.07 2.08 -0.40
CA ILE A 114 5.90 1.28 -0.11
C ILE A 114 4.81 1.62 -1.12
N VAL A 115 4.25 0.61 -1.78
CA VAL A 115 3.09 0.76 -2.67
C VAL A 115 1.96 -0.12 -2.17
N VAL A 116 0.79 0.48 -1.97
CA VAL A 116 -0.46 -0.22 -1.63
C VAL A 116 -1.38 -0.17 -2.83
N MET A 117 -1.72 -1.32 -3.39
CA MET A 117 -2.59 -1.43 -4.57
C MET A 117 -3.75 -2.39 -4.32
N THR A 118 -4.78 -2.25 -5.14
CA THR A 118 -5.90 -3.19 -5.19
C THR A 118 -5.67 -4.15 -6.35
N CYS A 119 -5.74 -5.46 -6.08
CA CYS A 119 -5.67 -6.49 -7.12
C CYS A 119 -7.09 -7.05 -7.28
N ASN A 120 -7.77 -6.64 -8.34
CA ASN A 120 -9.07 -7.12 -8.73
C ASN A 120 -9.04 -7.49 -10.21
#